data_AF-A0AAU9JHB3-F1
#
_entry.id   AF-A0AAU9JHB3-F1
#
_cell.length_a   1.000
_cell.length_b   1.000
_cell.length_c   1.000
_cell.angle_alpha   90.00
_cell.angle_beta   90.00
_cell.angle_gamma   90.00
#
_symmetry.space_group_name_H-M   'P 1'
#
loop_
_entity.id
_entity.type
_entity.pdbx_description
1 polymer ?
#
loop_
_entity_poly.entity_id
_entity_poly.type
_entity_poly.pdbx_seq_one_letter_code
_entity_poly.pdbx_strand_id
1 'polypeptide(L)'
;MRPKTSHNFHRPERCKSATPAKSSKSRRSCTSSRLCPLSDPSIGIISENDHKVGLCLCKYCECGEHLCPSARSDNSIKATFRTKYNYDYQPSNFDIPLRQQQKLYTPNPYKLESQTTNKIEYKPFKISPKHSNDIPLASKSLEFRSRTAYISDYPNWGPNIPSIEKRYQPPVYSTEIPFKGESSYRTTFHQFSKETVDLYKTDLTKASISTIQIAPKDKLNDSTTYRDTMRGYSKIDLNAIVKVLPAQYQRSDSVPSHFRTTSGTVFQKTDQFTKDPRQLRLILSGRRQKY
;
A
#
# COMPACT_ATOMS: atom_id res chain seq x y z
N MET A 1 -54.84 17.11 41.00
CA MET A 1 -55.62 16.30 40.04
C MET A 1 -54.69 15.78 38.95
N ARG A 2 -54.86 14.50 38.57
CA ARG A 2 -54.19 13.75 37.47
C ARG A 2 -54.35 14.47 36.09
N PRO A 3 -53.59 14.15 35.00
CA PRO A 3 -53.16 12.78 34.66
C PRO A 3 -51.75 12.55 34.06
N LYS A 4 -51.38 11.27 34.13
CA LYS A 4 -50.30 10.58 33.41
C LYS A 4 -50.78 10.23 32.00
N THR A 5 -49.92 10.36 30.99
CA THR A 5 -50.05 9.59 29.74
C THR A 5 -48.69 9.02 29.33
N SER A 6 -48.68 7.69 29.32
CA SER A 6 -47.63 6.79 28.83
C SER A 6 -47.75 6.63 27.32
N HIS A 7 -46.66 6.80 26.57
CA HIS A 7 -46.57 6.30 25.20
C HIS A 7 -45.44 5.28 25.05
N ASN A 8 -45.86 4.02 24.97
CA ASN A 8 -45.08 2.90 24.44
C ASN A 8 -44.84 3.13 22.94
N PHE A 9 -43.59 3.01 22.50
CA PHE A 9 -43.28 2.82 21.08
C PHE A 9 -42.67 1.42 20.88
N HIS A 10 -43.45 0.58 20.21
CA HIS A 10 -43.00 -0.68 19.63
C HIS A 10 -41.88 -0.43 18.63
N ARG A 11 -40.75 -1.11 18.83
CA ARG A 11 -39.63 -1.16 17.89
C ARG A 11 -39.96 -2.17 16.79
N PRO A 12 -39.93 -1.80 15.49
CA PRO A 12 -40.10 -2.77 14.42
C PRO A 12 -38.88 -3.68 14.30
N GLU A 13 -39.14 -4.97 14.13
CA GLU A 13 -38.14 -6.01 13.92
C GLU A 13 -37.30 -5.72 12.67
N ARG A 14 -35.97 -5.78 12.86
CA ARG A 14 -34.99 -5.55 11.80
C ARG A 14 -34.91 -6.79 10.91
N CYS A 15 -35.14 -6.59 9.61
CA CYS A 15 -35.03 -7.61 8.58
C CYS A 15 -33.71 -8.39 8.66
N LYS A 16 -33.85 -9.72 8.64
CA LYS A 16 -32.77 -10.70 8.57
C LYS A 16 -31.98 -10.49 7.27
N SER A 17 -30.69 -10.17 7.40
CA SER A 17 -29.75 -10.12 6.29
C SER A 17 -29.57 -11.52 5.68
N ALA A 18 -29.69 -11.57 4.36
CA ALA A 18 -29.54 -12.77 3.55
C ALA A 18 -28.16 -13.40 3.74
N THR A 19 -28.14 -14.71 4.01
CA THR A 19 -26.93 -15.52 3.97
C THR A 19 -26.61 -15.91 2.52
N PRO A 20 -25.34 -16.00 2.13
CA PRO A 20 -24.96 -16.41 0.78
C PRO A 20 -25.31 -17.89 0.55
N ALA A 21 -26.05 -18.14 -0.53
CA ALA A 21 -26.44 -19.46 -0.99
C ALA A 21 -25.20 -20.35 -1.23
N LYS A 22 -25.01 -21.35 -0.36
CA LYS A 22 -24.04 -22.42 -0.59
C LYS A 22 -24.53 -23.27 -1.76
N SER A 23 -23.81 -23.23 -2.88
CA SER A 23 -24.11 -24.08 -4.04
C SER A 23 -23.96 -25.55 -3.66
N SER A 24 -25.08 -26.23 -3.42
CA SER A 24 -25.14 -27.68 -3.30
C SER A 24 -24.98 -28.29 -4.69
N LYS A 25 -23.73 -28.59 -5.08
CA LYS A 25 -23.48 -29.44 -6.25
C LYS A 25 -24.07 -30.83 -5.99
N SER A 26 -25.21 -31.07 -6.64
CA SER A 26 -25.93 -32.34 -6.71
C SER A 26 -24.97 -33.49 -7.04
N ARG A 27 -24.91 -34.47 -6.13
CA ARG A 27 -24.18 -35.72 -6.34
C ARG A 27 -24.98 -36.57 -7.33
N ARG A 28 -24.49 -36.68 -8.56
CA ARG A 28 -25.00 -37.67 -9.52
C ARG A 28 -24.64 -39.06 -9.00
N SER A 29 -25.65 -39.88 -8.68
CA SER A 29 -25.48 -41.30 -8.39
C SER A 29 -25.22 -42.04 -9.71
N CYS A 30 -23.96 -42.37 -9.98
CA CYS A 30 -23.60 -43.18 -11.14
C CYS A 30 -23.70 -44.66 -10.76
N THR A 31 -24.73 -45.33 -11.27
CA THR A 31 -25.03 -46.77 -11.09
C THR A 31 -24.40 -47.63 -12.18
N SER A 32 -23.11 -47.44 -12.49
CA SER A 32 -22.38 -48.39 -13.34
C SER A 32 -21.23 -48.99 -12.54
N SER A 33 -21.32 -50.30 -12.32
CA SER A 33 -20.36 -51.19 -11.64
C SER A 33 -19.02 -51.30 -12.37
N ARG A 34 -18.38 -50.16 -12.69
CA ARG A 34 -16.98 -50.15 -13.06
C ARG A 34 -16.18 -50.41 -11.80
N LEU A 35 -15.44 -51.52 -11.78
CA LEU A 35 -14.51 -51.91 -10.72
C LEU A 35 -13.76 -50.68 -10.22
N CYS A 36 -14.08 -50.25 -8.99
CA CYS A 36 -13.42 -49.11 -8.40
C CYS A 36 -11.94 -49.47 -8.22
N PRO A 37 -11.00 -48.63 -8.68
CA PRO A 37 -9.59 -48.91 -8.48
C PRO A 37 -9.25 -49.03 -7.00
N LEU A 38 -9.99 -48.42 -6.08
CA LEU A 38 -9.75 -48.50 -4.63
C LEU A 38 -10.23 -49.81 -3.98
N SER A 39 -11.05 -50.59 -4.67
CA SER A 39 -11.58 -51.86 -4.15
C SER A 39 -10.62 -53.03 -4.41
N ASP A 40 -9.50 -52.81 -5.11
CA ASP A 40 -8.49 -53.83 -5.37
C ASP A 40 -7.67 -54.10 -4.08
N PRO A 41 -7.77 -55.31 -3.47
CA PRO A 41 -7.05 -55.65 -2.24
C PRO A 41 -5.52 -55.69 -2.42
N SER A 42 -5.03 -55.64 -3.67
CA SER A 42 -3.59 -55.53 -3.96
C SER A 42 -3.03 -54.12 -3.77
N ILE A 43 -3.89 -53.11 -3.58
CA ILE A 43 -3.44 -51.76 -3.28
C ILE A 43 -3.18 -51.67 -1.78
N GLY A 44 -1.96 -51.28 -1.43
CA GLY A 44 -1.59 -51.04 -0.04
C GLY A 44 -2.52 -50.03 0.64
N ILE A 45 -2.64 -50.14 1.96
CA ILE A 45 -3.44 -49.23 2.78
C ILE A 45 -3.02 -47.77 2.49
N ILE A 46 -3.95 -46.96 1.99
CA ILE A 46 -3.69 -45.54 1.73
C ILE A 46 -3.61 -44.82 3.08
N SER A 47 -2.43 -44.31 3.42
CA SER A 47 -2.23 -43.65 4.71
C SER A 47 -3.06 -42.37 4.85
N GLU A 48 -3.39 -41.96 6.07
CA GLU A 48 -4.02 -40.66 6.32
C GLU A 48 -3.15 -39.51 5.79
N ASN A 49 -1.82 -39.67 5.81
CA ASN A 49 -0.89 -38.67 5.30
C ASN A 49 -1.00 -38.50 3.78
N ASP A 50 -1.20 -39.59 3.03
CA ASP A 50 -1.44 -39.52 1.57
C ASP A 50 -2.74 -38.77 1.25
N HIS A 51 -3.74 -38.84 2.12
CA HIS A 51 -4.93 -38.00 2.01
C HIS A 51 -4.63 -36.52 2.28
N LYS A 52 -3.83 -36.21 3.31
CA LYS A 52 -3.44 -34.83 3.66
C LYS A 52 -2.61 -34.16 2.56
N VAL A 53 -1.64 -34.87 1.98
CA VAL A 53 -0.79 -34.36 0.90
C VAL A 53 -1.53 -34.36 -0.46
N GLY A 54 -2.75 -34.90 -0.50
CA GLY A 54 -3.54 -34.98 -1.73
C GLY A 54 -2.99 -35.98 -2.75
N LEU A 55 -2.18 -36.94 -2.29
CA LEU A 55 -1.64 -38.06 -3.06
C LEU A 55 -2.58 -39.28 -3.11
N CYS A 56 -3.66 -39.27 -2.34
CA CYS A 56 -4.66 -40.33 -2.32
C CYS A 56 -5.30 -40.60 -3.70
N LEU A 57 -5.66 -41.87 -3.91
CA LEU A 57 -6.31 -42.34 -5.12
C LEU A 57 -7.83 -42.01 -5.16
N CYS A 58 -8.38 -41.48 -4.07
CA CYS A 58 -9.81 -41.19 -3.93
C CYS A 58 -10.35 -40.21 -4.99
N LYS A 59 -9.51 -39.31 -5.53
CA LYS A 59 -9.87 -38.39 -6.62
C LYS A 59 -10.19 -39.09 -7.95
N TYR A 60 -9.81 -40.36 -8.07
CA TYR A 60 -10.00 -41.20 -9.25
C TYR A 60 -11.09 -42.26 -9.03
N CYS A 61 -11.70 -42.39 -7.83
CA CYS A 61 -12.92 -43.18 -7.70
C CYS A 61 -14.09 -42.39 -8.29
N GLU A 62 -14.84 -43.06 -9.16
CA GLU A 62 -16.14 -42.61 -9.68
C GLU A 62 -17.30 -43.37 -9.03
N CYS A 63 -16.96 -44.33 -8.18
CA CYS A 63 -17.83 -45.26 -7.48
C CYS A 63 -18.76 -44.61 -6.43
N GLY A 64 -18.42 -43.41 -5.93
CA GLY A 64 -19.21 -42.68 -4.93
C GLY A 64 -19.19 -43.27 -3.51
N GLU A 65 -18.83 -44.55 -3.34
CA GLU A 65 -18.72 -45.22 -2.03
C GLU A 65 -17.50 -44.75 -1.22
N HIS A 66 -16.40 -44.41 -1.89
CA HIS A 66 -15.17 -43.97 -1.24
C HIS A 66 -15.18 -42.45 -1.05
N LEU A 67 -15.43 -41.99 0.18
CA LEU A 67 -15.38 -40.58 0.54
C LEU A 67 -13.97 -40.18 0.96
N CYS A 68 -13.36 -39.26 0.20
CA CYS A 68 -12.04 -38.72 0.54
C CYS A 68 -12.13 -37.73 1.72
N PRO A 69 -11.43 -37.95 2.85
CA PRO A 69 -11.41 -36.99 3.96
C PRO A 69 -10.71 -35.66 3.61
N SER A 70 -9.81 -35.66 2.61
CA SER A 70 -9.03 -34.48 2.17
C SER A 70 -9.89 -33.29 1.69
N ALA A 71 -11.10 -33.55 1.16
CA ALA A 71 -11.89 -32.50 0.50
C ALA A 71 -12.58 -31.51 1.44
N ARG A 72 -12.57 -31.72 2.77
CA ARG A 72 -13.43 -30.98 3.70
C ARG A 72 -12.74 -30.32 4.87
N SER A 73 -11.43 -30.45 5.00
CA SER A 73 -10.75 -29.82 6.11
C SER A 73 -9.42 -29.26 5.65
N ASP A 74 -9.38 -27.95 5.47
CA ASP A 74 -8.18 -27.17 5.78
C ASP A 74 -7.88 -27.36 7.27
N ASN A 75 -7.42 -28.56 7.62
CA ASN A 75 -6.73 -28.85 8.86
C ASN A 75 -5.32 -28.26 8.75
N SER A 76 -5.20 -27.01 8.30
CA SER A 76 -4.10 -26.20 8.77
C SER A 76 -4.27 -26.23 10.29
N ILE A 77 -3.30 -26.81 10.99
CA ILE A 77 -3.21 -26.72 12.44
C ILE A 77 -3.41 -25.23 12.71
N LYS A 78 -4.56 -24.85 13.28
CA LYS A 78 -4.87 -23.45 13.55
C LYS A 78 -3.70 -23.01 14.41
N ALA A 79 -2.87 -22.10 13.89
CA ALA A 79 -1.72 -21.62 14.62
C ALA A 79 -2.23 -21.15 15.98
N THR A 80 -1.94 -21.93 17.02
CA THR A 80 -2.34 -21.65 18.40
C THR A 80 -1.69 -20.34 18.87
N PHE A 81 -0.59 -19.99 18.23
CA PHE A 81 0.12 -18.73 18.41
C PHE A 81 -0.45 -17.67 17.46
N ARG A 82 -1.43 -16.91 17.95
CA ARG A 82 -1.72 -15.58 17.42
C ARG A 82 -0.83 -14.60 18.17
N THR A 83 -0.06 -13.80 17.44
CA THR A 83 0.67 -12.69 18.07
C THR A 83 -0.33 -11.71 18.67
N LYS A 84 0.03 -11.05 19.79
CA LYS A 84 -0.81 -10.03 20.41
C LYS A 84 -1.23 -8.95 19.41
N TYR A 85 -0.32 -8.58 18.50
CA TYR A 85 -0.60 -7.70 17.38
C TYR A 85 -1.76 -8.18 16.49
N ASN A 86 -1.78 -9.45 16.10
CA ASN A 86 -2.86 -9.97 15.26
C ASN A 86 -4.21 -10.03 16.00
N TYR A 87 -4.18 -10.14 17.33
CA TYR A 87 -5.40 -10.05 18.15
C TYR A 87 -5.93 -8.62 18.23
N ASP A 88 -5.05 -7.65 18.48
CA ASP A 88 -5.40 -6.25 18.70
C ASP A 88 -5.78 -5.51 17.39
N TYR A 89 -5.23 -5.92 16.24
CA TYR A 89 -5.42 -5.25 14.95
C TYR A 89 -6.23 -6.11 13.96
N GLN A 90 -7.47 -6.41 14.32
CA GLN A 90 -8.44 -6.97 13.37
C GLN A 90 -8.97 -5.85 12.46
N PRO A 91 -9.26 -6.13 11.17
CA PRO A 91 -9.86 -5.14 10.29
C PRO A 91 -11.22 -4.72 10.86
N SER A 92 -11.32 -3.50 11.39
CA SER A 92 -12.59 -2.93 11.81
C SER A 92 -13.38 -2.53 10.58
N ASN A 93 -14.64 -2.94 10.52
CA ASN A 93 -15.56 -2.43 9.50
C ASN A 93 -15.80 -0.95 9.84
N PHE A 94 -15.12 -0.05 9.11
CA PHE A 94 -15.39 1.37 9.22
C PHE A 94 -16.74 1.67 8.59
N ASP A 95 -17.54 2.50 9.27
CA ASP A 95 -18.79 2.99 8.72
C ASP A 95 -18.50 3.76 7.43
N ILE A 96 -19.23 3.40 6.36
CA ILE A 96 -19.09 4.03 5.05
C ILE A 96 -19.48 5.51 5.24
N PRO A 97 -18.64 6.47 4.81
CA PRO A 97 -18.94 7.88 5.00
C PRO A 97 -20.26 8.22 4.32
N LEU A 98 -21.17 8.87 5.06
CA LEU A 98 -22.47 9.32 4.54
C LEU A 98 -22.23 10.20 3.30
N ARG A 99 -22.60 9.68 2.12
CA ARG A 99 -22.50 10.44 0.87
C ARG A 99 -23.55 11.55 0.90
N GLN A 100 -23.10 12.81 0.88
CA GLN A 100 -24.01 13.95 0.70
C GLN A 100 -24.66 13.86 -0.68
N GLN A 101 -26.00 13.88 -0.70
CA GLN A 101 -26.77 13.95 -1.94
C GLN A 101 -26.54 15.32 -2.60
N GLN A 102 -26.22 15.31 -3.89
CA GLN A 102 -25.93 16.53 -4.65
C GLN A 102 -27.23 17.32 -4.89
N LYS A 103 -27.23 18.60 -4.52
CA LYS A 103 -28.32 19.52 -4.87
C LYS A 103 -28.18 19.96 -6.34
N LEU A 104 -29.27 19.91 -7.09
CA LEU A 104 -29.32 20.34 -8.49
C LEU A 104 -29.13 21.85 -8.60
N TYR A 105 -28.44 22.30 -9.66
CA TYR A 105 -28.07 23.69 -9.89
C TYR A 105 -29.25 24.55 -10.37
N THR A 106 -29.35 25.77 -9.85
CA THR A 106 -30.28 26.79 -10.33
C THR A 106 -29.48 27.98 -10.89
N PRO A 107 -29.66 28.37 -12.17
CA PRO A 107 -28.90 29.47 -12.77
C PRO A 107 -29.26 30.84 -12.19
N ASN A 108 -28.27 31.75 -12.20
CA ASN A 108 -28.38 33.12 -11.68
C ASN A 108 -29.21 34.01 -12.64
N PRO A 109 -30.28 34.69 -12.18
CA PRO A 109 -31.13 35.50 -13.05
C PRO A 109 -30.56 36.88 -13.43
N TYR A 110 -29.46 37.35 -12.83
CA TYR A 110 -28.96 38.71 -13.04
C TYR A 110 -28.00 38.85 -14.24
N LYS A 111 -28.12 39.97 -14.97
CA LYS A 111 -27.25 40.33 -16.10
C LYS A 111 -26.12 41.27 -15.65
N LEU A 112 -24.96 41.17 -16.30
CA LEU A 112 -23.77 41.97 -15.99
C LEU A 112 -23.77 43.30 -16.75
N GLU A 113 -23.47 44.39 -16.05
CA GLU A 113 -23.24 45.71 -16.67
C GLU A 113 -21.83 45.77 -17.27
N SER A 114 -21.74 46.15 -18.56
CA SER A 114 -20.51 46.05 -19.36
C SER A 114 -19.83 47.39 -19.66
N GLN A 115 -20.19 48.46 -18.94
CA GLN A 115 -19.55 49.76 -19.14
C GLN A 115 -18.27 49.86 -18.30
N THR A 116 -17.15 50.07 -18.97
CA THR A 116 -15.83 50.22 -18.33
C THR A 116 -15.52 51.70 -18.09
N THR A 117 -14.90 52.02 -16.96
CA THR A 117 -14.45 53.38 -16.60
C THR A 117 -13.59 54.03 -17.68
N ASN A 118 -12.73 53.26 -18.34
CA ASN A 118 -11.89 53.73 -19.45
C ASN A 118 -12.71 54.37 -20.59
N LYS A 119 -13.83 53.75 -20.95
CA LYS A 119 -14.73 54.25 -22.01
C LYS A 119 -15.47 55.52 -21.60
N ILE A 120 -15.63 55.73 -20.29
CA ILE A 120 -16.27 56.93 -19.72
C ILE A 120 -15.26 58.07 -19.65
N GLU A 121 -14.03 57.80 -19.23
CA GLU A 121 -13.01 58.79 -18.88
C GLU A 121 -12.20 59.29 -20.09
N TYR A 122 -11.88 58.42 -21.05
CA TYR A 122 -10.95 58.77 -22.13
C TYR A 122 -11.70 59.07 -23.43
N LYS A 123 -12.15 60.32 -23.56
CA LYS A 123 -12.72 60.85 -24.81
C LYS A 123 -11.64 61.57 -25.62
N PRO A 124 -11.61 61.41 -26.96
CA PRO A 124 -10.55 61.99 -27.78
C PRO A 124 -10.60 63.54 -27.75
N PHE A 125 -9.44 64.16 -27.61
CA PHE A 125 -9.25 65.62 -27.70
C PHE A 125 -8.24 65.98 -28.80
N LYS A 126 -8.31 67.21 -29.34
CA LYS A 126 -7.48 67.67 -30.47
C LYS A 126 -6.24 68.45 -29.99
N ILE A 127 -5.09 68.22 -30.62
CA ILE A 127 -3.76 68.76 -30.24
C ILE A 127 -3.21 69.65 -31.38
N SER A 128 -2.50 70.74 -31.05
CA SER A 128 -1.85 71.66 -31.99
C SER A 128 -0.30 71.52 -32.04
N PRO A 129 0.36 71.80 -33.18
CA PRO A 129 1.78 71.47 -33.40
C PRO A 129 2.79 72.53 -32.90
N LYS A 130 4.03 72.10 -32.59
CA LYS A 130 5.14 72.95 -32.08
C LYS A 130 6.49 72.65 -32.78
N HIS A 131 7.34 73.67 -32.93
CA HIS A 131 8.62 73.65 -33.70
C HIS A 131 9.88 73.51 -32.81
N SER A 132 10.97 72.93 -33.35
CA SER A 132 12.25 72.63 -32.65
C SER A 132 13.49 73.29 -33.27
N ASN A 133 14.56 73.49 -32.46
CA ASN A 133 15.88 74.03 -32.86
C ASN A 133 17.03 73.15 -32.28
N ASP A 134 18.14 72.98 -33.02
CA ASP A 134 19.25 72.04 -32.73
C ASP A 134 20.60 72.69 -32.35
N ILE A 135 21.53 71.94 -31.72
CA ILE A 135 22.83 72.40 -31.11
C ILE A 135 24.01 71.42 -31.45
N PRO A 136 25.31 71.85 -31.57
CA PRO A 136 26.41 71.03 -32.09
C PRO A 136 27.40 70.43 -31.03
N LEU A 137 28.26 69.48 -31.46
CA LEU A 137 29.15 68.63 -30.62
C LEU A 137 30.67 68.94 -30.73
N ALA A 138 31.43 68.64 -29.66
CA ALA A 138 32.88 68.89 -29.52
C ALA A 138 33.75 67.61 -29.41
N SER A 139 35.02 67.69 -29.87
CA SER A 139 35.99 66.58 -29.98
C SER A 139 36.92 66.39 -28.77
N LYS A 140 37.32 65.15 -28.47
CA LYS A 140 38.22 64.78 -27.35
C LYS A 140 39.60 64.30 -27.82
N SER A 141 40.65 64.58 -27.03
CA SER A 141 42.02 64.09 -27.23
C SER A 141 42.20 62.67 -26.67
N LEU A 142 43.06 61.89 -27.31
CA LEU A 142 43.37 60.50 -26.96
C LEU A 142 44.73 60.41 -26.26
N GLU A 143 44.78 59.70 -25.14
CA GLU A 143 46.02 59.44 -24.40
C GLU A 143 46.72 58.16 -24.87
N PHE A 144 48.03 58.22 -25.03
CA PHE A 144 48.86 57.09 -25.45
C PHE A 144 49.29 56.25 -24.23
N ARG A 145 48.84 54.99 -24.19
CA ARG A 145 49.24 54.00 -23.17
C ARG A 145 50.03 52.87 -23.82
N SER A 146 51.35 52.94 -23.77
CA SER A 146 52.22 51.79 -24.08
C SER A 146 52.92 51.30 -22.82
N ARG A 147 53.09 49.98 -22.72
CA ARG A 147 53.91 49.30 -21.70
C ARG A 147 54.95 48.46 -22.42
N THR A 148 56.14 48.35 -21.85
CA THR A 148 57.22 47.52 -22.40
C THR A 148 56.98 46.05 -22.05
N ALA A 149 57.48 45.14 -22.89
CA ALA A 149 57.40 43.68 -22.65
C ALA A 149 57.99 43.28 -21.29
N TYR A 150 59.05 43.97 -20.83
CA TYR A 150 59.63 43.72 -19.51
C TYR A 150 58.63 43.96 -18.36
N ILE A 151 57.80 45.02 -18.45
CA ILE A 151 56.77 45.32 -17.45
C ILE A 151 55.62 44.31 -17.51
N SER A 152 55.31 43.75 -18.68
CA SER A 152 54.31 42.67 -18.78
C SER A 152 54.83 41.35 -18.22
N ASP A 153 56.11 41.04 -18.44
CA ASP A 153 56.64 39.69 -18.26
C ASP A 153 57.19 39.46 -16.83
N TYR A 154 57.62 40.53 -16.15
CA TYR A 154 58.18 40.46 -14.80
C TYR A 154 57.42 41.34 -13.81
N PRO A 155 56.13 41.05 -13.54
CA PRO A 155 55.43 41.71 -12.46
C PRO A 155 56.11 41.36 -11.12
N ASN A 156 56.11 42.31 -10.19
CA ASN A 156 56.63 42.06 -8.85
C ASN A 156 55.68 41.10 -8.12
N TRP A 157 56.09 39.84 -7.98
CA TRP A 157 55.31 38.77 -7.32
C TRP A 157 55.29 38.87 -5.79
N GLY A 158 55.95 39.88 -5.20
CA GLY A 158 56.00 40.08 -3.75
C GLY A 158 56.99 39.14 -3.03
N PRO A 159 57.11 39.26 -1.70
CA PRO A 159 58.00 38.42 -0.90
C PRO A 159 57.50 36.96 -0.90
N ASN A 160 58.41 36.02 -1.12
CA ASN A 160 58.10 34.59 -1.12
C ASN A 160 57.91 34.10 0.32
N ILE A 161 56.67 34.04 0.79
CA ILE A 161 56.32 33.50 2.11
C ILE A 161 56.08 32.00 1.93
N PRO A 162 56.97 31.11 2.41
CA PRO A 162 56.77 29.68 2.27
C PRO A 162 55.50 29.27 3.01
N SER A 163 54.48 28.83 2.27
CA SER A 163 53.26 28.28 2.86
C SER A 163 53.57 26.89 3.43
N ILE A 164 53.73 26.81 4.75
CA ILE A 164 53.78 25.52 5.44
C ILE A 164 52.35 25.00 5.48
N GLU A 165 52.00 24.13 4.53
CA GLU A 165 50.72 23.44 4.56
C GLU A 165 50.66 22.55 5.80
N LYS A 166 49.69 22.81 6.67
CA LYS A 166 49.34 21.88 7.74
C LYS A 166 48.90 20.58 7.07
N ARG A 167 49.54 19.46 7.41
CA ARG A 167 49.15 18.12 6.93
C ARG A 167 47.64 17.95 7.10
N TYR A 168 46.98 17.41 6.08
CA TYR A 168 45.55 17.12 6.11
C TYR A 168 45.20 16.32 7.38
N GLN A 169 44.43 16.93 8.28
CA GLN A 169 43.82 16.25 9.40
C GLN A 169 42.40 15.89 8.98
N PRO A 170 42.07 14.58 8.81
CA PRO A 170 40.69 14.21 8.56
C PRO A 170 39.82 14.73 9.72
N PRO A 171 38.62 15.25 9.44
CA PRO A 171 37.72 15.72 10.48
C PRO A 171 37.44 14.57 11.47
N VAL A 172 37.74 14.81 12.74
CA VAL A 172 37.35 13.91 13.82
C VAL A 172 35.86 14.08 14.02
N TYR A 173 35.07 13.18 13.43
CA TYR A 173 33.64 13.14 13.66
C TYR A 173 33.39 12.58 15.05
N SER A 174 32.85 13.39 15.96
CA SER A 174 32.26 12.86 17.19
C SER A 174 31.06 11.99 16.79
N THR A 175 31.09 10.72 17.15
CA THR A 175 29.97 9.78 16.91
C THR A 175 28.81 9.97 17.89
N GLU A 176 28.75 11.13 18.56
CA GLU A 176 27.72 11.45 19.52
C GLU A 176 26.47 11.92 18.77
N ILE A 177 25.68 10.95 18.33
CA ILE A 177 24.34 11.21 17.80
C ILE A 177 23.49 11.70 18.98
N PRO A 178 23.02 12.96 18.99
CA PRO A 178 22.19 13.44 20.08
C PRO A 178 20.88 12.64 20.09
N PHE A 179 20.58 12.02 21.23
CA PHE A 179 19.35 11.26 21.41
C PHE A 179 18.14 12.19 21.34
N LYS A 180 17.42 12.16 20.22
CA LYS A 180 16.18 12.93 19.99
C LYS A 180 14.91 12.16 20.39
N GLY A 181 15.03 11.20 21.29
CA GLY A 181 13.88 10.42 21.74
C GLY A 181 12.96 11.26 22.63
N GLU A 182 11.89 11.81 22.04
CA GLU A 182 10.78 12.35 22.81
C GLU A 182 9.82 11.20 23.15
N SER A 183 9.49 11.04 24.43
CA SER A 183 8.48 10.08 24.81
C SER A 183 7.11 10.58 24.39
N SER A 184 6.24 9.67 23.96
CA SER A 184 4.82 9.98 23.67
C SER A 184 4.12 10.59 24.87
N TYR A 185 4.56 10.26 26.09
CA TYR A 185 4.09 10.91 27.30
C TYR A 185 4.44 12.39 27.33
N ARG A 186 5.68 12.76 27.00
CA ARG A 186 6.15 14.15 26.96
C ARG A 186 5.43 14.98 25.89
N THR A 187 5.08 14.39 24.74
CA THR A 187 4.35 15.09 23.66
C THR A 187 2.85 15.25 23.95
N THR A 188 2.29 14.39 24.80
CA THR A 188 0.84 14.38 25.06
C THR A 188 0.48 15.17 26.31
N PHE A 189 1.36 15.14 27.32
CA PHE A 189 1.13 15.78 28.62
C PHE A 189 2.08 16.96 28.78
N HIS A 190 1.74 18.07 28.12
CA HIS A 190 2.35 19.35 28.39
C HIS A 190 1.63 20.03 29.55
N GLN A 191 2.40 20.76 30.36
CA GLN A 191 1.84 21.54 31.45
C GLN A 191 1.03 22.70 30.87
N PHE A 192 -0.30 22.62 30.98
CA PHE A 192 -1.19 23.71 30.58
C PHE A 192 -0.94 24.93 31.46
N SER A 193 -0.88 26.12 30.85
CA SER A 193 -0.82 27.36 31.62
C SER A 193 -2.12 27.55 32.38
N LYS A 194 -2.05 28.13 33.59
CA LYS A 194 -3.26 28.35 34.43
C LYS A 194 -4.35 29.11 33.67
N GLU A 195 -3.96 30.06 32.84
CA GLU A 195 -4.85 30.83 31.96
C GLU A 195 -5.63 29.96 30.98
N THR A 196 -4.97 28.97 30.36
CA THR A 196 -5.66 28.03 29.45
C THR A 196 -6.62 27.10 30.21
N VAL A 197 -6.26 26.68 31.43
CA VAL A 197 -7.13 25.82 32.25
C VAL A 197 -8.42 26.54 32.65
N ASP A 198 -8.34 27.83 32.97
CA ASP A 198 -9.52 28.62 33.35
C ASP A 198 -10.43 28.94 32.14
N LEU A 199 -9.89 28.96 30.92
CA LEU A 199 -10.70 29.07 29.69
C LEU A 199 -11.53 27.81 29.38
N TYR A 200 -11.09 26.62 29.83
CA TYR A 200 -11.79 25.35 29.60
C TYR A 200 -12.65 24.89 30.80
N LYS A 201 -12.64 25.62 31.92
CA LYS A 201 -13.63 25.43 32.98
C LYS A 201 -14.98 25.90 32.46
N THR A 202 -15.79 24.97 31.98
CA THR A 202 -17.19 25.23 31.70
C THR A 202 -17.92 25.43 33.03
N ASP A 203 -18.54 26.59 33.22
CA ASP A 203 -19.51 26.81 34.30
C ASP A 203 -20.63 25.76 34.17
N LEU A 204 -20.56 24.71 35.00
CA LEU A 204 -21.47 23.56 35.01
C LEU A 204 -22.94 23.92 35.33
N THR A 205 -23.26 25.19 35.55
CA THR A 205 -24.57 25.64 36.04
C THR A 205 -25.47 26.27 34.96
N LYS A 206 -25.01 26.46 33.71
CA LYS A 206 -25.81 27.18 32.67
C LYS A 206 -25.76 26.60 31.24
N ALA A 207 -25.73 25.28 31.08
CA ALA A 207 -25.80 24.64 29.76
C ALA A 207 -27.12 23.88 29.54
N SER A 208 -28.25 24.59 29.59
CA SER A 208 -29.48 24.14 28.92
C SER A 208 -29.86 25.19 27.88
N ILE A 209 -29.98 24.72 26.64
CA ILE A 209 -30.50 25.42 25.46
C ILE A 209 -29.49 26.36 24.77
N SER A 210 -28.87 25.87 23.69
CA SER A 210 -28.51 26.76 22.58
C SER A 210 -28.90 26.13 21.25
N THR A 211 -29.75 26.85 20.53
CA THR A 211 -30.24 26.59 19.18
C THR A 211 -29.19 27.09 18.19
N ILE A 212 -28.31 26.20 17.74
CA ILE A 212 -27.28 26.53 16.75
C ILE A 212 -27.92 26.56 15.36
N GLN A 213 -27.98 27.73 14.73
CA GLN A 213 -28.29 27.86 13.31
C GLN A 213 -26.99 27.89 12.49
N ILE A 214 -26.79 26.88 11.66
CA ILE A 214 -25.58 26.66 10.85
C ILE A 214 -25.77 27.38 9.49
N ALA A 215 -24.92 28.37 9.21
CA ALA A 215 -24.90 29.10 7.94
C ALA A 215 -24.32 28.25 6.78
N PRO A 216 -24.64 28.57 5.50
CA PRO A 216 -24.26 27.74 4.36
C PRO A 216 -22.78 27.88 4.00
N LYS A 217 -22.12 26.73 3.78
CA LYS A 217 -20.69 26.62 3.39
C LYS A 217 -20.46 27.08 1.95
N ASP A 218 -19.62 28.10 1.79
CA ASP A 218 -19.01 28.45 0.50
C ASP A 218 -18.02 27.36 0.03
N LYS A 219 -17.85 27.30 -1.30
CA LYS A 219 -17.25 26.18 -2.04
C LYS A 219 -15.80 25.91 -1.62
N LEU A 220 -15.58 24.69 -1.12
CA LEU A 220 -14.28 24.12 -0.80
C LEU A 220 -13.46 23.95 -2.09
N ASN A 221 -12.28 24.58 -2.14
CA ASN A 221 -11.37 24.47 -3.26
C ASN A 221 -10.51 23.20 -3.06
N ASP A 222 -10.92 22.07 -3.67
CA ASP A 222 -10.30 20.75 -3.46
C ASP A 222 -8.95 20.54 -4.21
N SER A 223 -8.38 21.60 -4.79
CA SER A 223 -7.06 21.54 -5.42
C SER A 223 -5.96 21.57 -4.36
N THR A 224 -5.54 20.39 -3.91
CA THR A 224 -4.33 20.27 -3.10
C THR A 224 -3.11 20.29 -4.02
N THR A 225 -2.07 21.06 -3.67
CA THR A 225 -0.79 21.12 -4.40
C THR A 225 -0.09 19.76 -4.53
N TYR A 226 -0.51 18.80 -3.69
CA TYR A 226 -0.09 17.40 -3.75
C TYR A 226 -0.54 16.69 -5.03
N ARG A 227 -1.71 17.06 -5.57
CA ARG A 227 -2.23 16.46 -6.81
C ARG A 227 -1.42 16.90 -8.03
N ASP A 228 -0.95 18.15 -8.05
CA ASP A 228 -0.20 18.70 -9.18
C ASP A 228 1.27 18.26 -9.21
N THR A 229 1.82 17.82 -8.07
CA THR A 229 3.23 17.42 -7.95
C THR A 229 3.48 15.92 -8.09
N MET A 230 2.44 15.08 -8.00
CA MET A 230 2.56 13.63 -8.14
C MET A 230 2.72 13.22 -9.62
N ARG A 231 3.97 12.95 -10.03
CA ARG A 231 4.25 12.26 -11.29
C ARG A 231 3.62 10.87 -11.26
N GLY A 232 2.87 10.53 -12.31
CA GLY A 232 2.26 9.21 -12.45
C GLY A 232 3.32 8.13 -12.62
N TYR A 233 3.63 7.38 -11.56
CA TYR A 233 4.43 6.15 -11.63
C TYR A 233 3.62 4.98 -12.20
N SER A 234 2.88 5.21 -13.29
CA SER A 234 2.18 4.15 -13.99
C SER A 234 3.19 3.28 -14.76
N LYS A 235 3.74 2.29 -14.04
CA LYS A 235 4.13 0.95 -14.51
C LYS A 235 5.16 0.78 -15.63
N ILE A 236 5.71 1.83 -16.25
CA ILE A 236 6.58 1.64 -17.43
C ILE A 236 8.06 1.45 -17.06
N ASP A 237 8.54 2.02 -15.94
CA ASP A 237 9.96 1.97 -15.55
C ASP A 237 10.23 1.33 -14.18
N LEU A 238 9.54 0.24 -13.84
CA LEU A 238 9.92 -0.56 -12.68
C LEU A 238 11.10 -1.46 -13.09
N ASN A 239 12.26 -1.26 -12.43
CA ASN A 239 13.45 -2.09 -12.58
C ASN A 239 13.07 -3.58 -12.69
N ALA A 240 13.26 -4.15 -13.88
CA ALA A 240 13.00 -5.56 -14.10
C ALA A 240 13.80 -6.36 -13.07
N ILE A 241 13.11 -7.20 -12.29
CA ILE A 241 13.74 -8.07 -11.30
C ILE A 241 14.80 -8.89 -12.02
N VAL A 242 16.07 -8.58 -11.76
CA VAL A 242 17.20 -9.36 -12.26
C VAL A 242 17.10 -10.72 -11.57
N LYS A 243 16.55 -11.70 -12.30
CA LYS A 243 16.53 -13.09 -11.85
C LYS A 243 17.97 -13.61 -11.93
N VAL A 244 18.70 -13.48 -10.84
CA VAL A 244 20.01 -14.12 -10.69
C VAL A 244 19.75 -15.62 -10.66
N LEU A 245 20.11 -16.30 -11.74
CA LEU A 245 20.13 -17.76 -11.75
C LEU A 245 21.23 -18.20 -10.78
N PRO A 246 20.90 -19.00 -9.75
CA PRO A 246 21.91 -19.48 -8.82
C PRO A 246 22.94 -20.31 -9.60
N ALA A 247 24.23 -20.10 -9.31
CA ALA A 247 25.30 -20.92 -9.87
C ALA A 247 24.95 -22.40 -9.68
N GLN A 248 25.02 -23.19 -10.76
CA GLN A 248 24.69 -24.60 -10.71
C GLN A 248 25.56 -25.28 -9.67
N TYR A 249 24.93 -25.73 -8.59
CA TYR A 249 25.60 -26.44 -7.51
C TYR A 249 26.20 -27.73 -8.10
N GLN A 250 27.52 -27.83 -8.13
CA GLN A 250 28.20 -29.06 -8.50
C GLN A 250 27.82 -30.12 -7.47
N ARG A 251 26.91 -31.03 -7.85
CA ARG A 251 26.57 -32.19 -7.04
C ARG A 251 27.83 -33.04 -6.92
N SER A 252 28.38 -33.13 -5.72
CA SER A 252 29.35 -34.16 -5.41
C SER A 252 28.67 -35.51 -5.54
N ASP A 253 29.30 -36.42 -6.29
CA ASP A 253 28.82 -37.79 -6.42
C ASP A 253 28.83 -38.45 -5.04
N SER A 254 27.65 -38.69 -4.48
CA SER A 254 27.53 -39.39 -3.20
C SER A 254 27.98 -40.84 -3.41
N VAL A 255 28.99 -41.27 -2.66
CA VAL A 255 29.49 -42.66 -2.69
C VAL A 255 28.34 -43.61 -2.33
N PRO A 256 27.88 -44.50 -3.24
CA PRO A 256 26.58 -45.17 -3.12
C PRO A 256 26.41 -46.20 -1.99
N SER A 257 27.45 -46.49 -1.19
CA SER A 257 27.50 -47.72 -0.38
C SER A 257 27.51 -47.52 1.14
N HIS A 258 27.57 -46.30 1.68
CA HIS A 258 27.81 -46.13 3.12
C HIS A 258 26.57 -46.18 4.02
N PHE A 259 25.36 -46.10 3.47
CA PHE A 259 24.13 -46.09 4.27
C PHE A 259 23.19 -47.24 3.89
N ARG A 260 23.62 -48.48 4.09
CA ARG A 260 22.70 -49.62 4.20
C ARG A 260 22.38 -49.85 5.66
N THR A 261 21.22 -49.38 6.10
CA THR A 261 20.67 -49.73 7.41
C THR A 261 20.25 -51.19 7.40
N THR A 262 20.47 -51.89 8.52
CA THR A 262 20.09 -53.30 8.74
C THR A 262 18.58 -53.54 8.68
N SER A 263 17.75 -52.50 8.60
CA SER A 263 16.31 -52.59 8.38
C SER A 263 15.94 -53.20 7.02
N GLY A 264 16.81 -53.10 6.00
CA GLY A 264 16.54 -53.64 4.65
C GLY A 264 16.56 -55.17 4.54
N THR A 265 17.17 -55.88 5.51
CA THR A 265 17.21 -57.35 5.53
C THR A 265 16.11 -57.96 6.39
N VAL A 266 15.60 -57.24 7.39
CA VAL A 266 14.57 -57.73 8.32
C VAL A 266 13.17 -57.70 7.70
N PHE A 267 12.92 -56.79 6.75
CA PHE A 267 11.62 -56.64 6.10
C PHE A 267 11.61 -57.10 4.64
N GLN A 268 12.36 -58.16 4.31
CA GLN A 268 12.23 -58.77 2.98
C GLN A 268 10.95 -59.60 2.87
N LYS A 269 9.98 -58.99 2.17
CA LYS A 269 8.96 -59.59 1.30
C LYS A 269 8.06 -60.66 1.94
N THR A 270 6.92 -60.22 2.44
CA THR A 270 5.68 -60.93 2.09
C THR A 270 5.40 -60.62 0.62
N ASP A 271 5.55 -61.62 -0.25
CA ASP A 271 5.36 -61.58 -1.72
C ASP A 271 3.90 -61.37 -2.17
N GLN A 272 3.15 -60.52 -1.46
CA GLN A 272 1.94 -59.98 -2.04
C GLN A 272 2.37 -58.78 -2.87
N PHE A 273 2.22 -58.90 -4.19
CA PHE A 273 2.38 -57.86 -5.20
C PHE A 273 1.54 -56.63 -4.84
N THR A 274 2.03 -55.85 -3.87
CA THR A 274 1.42 -54.60 -3.47
C THR A 274 1.75 -53.62 -4.57
N LYS A 275 0.76 -53.34 -5.42
CA LYS A 275 0.93 -52.30 -6.44
C LYS A 275 1.15 -51.00 -5.71
N ASP A 276 2.29 -50.36 -5.94
CA ASP A 276 2.58 -49.06 -5.35
C ASP A 276 1.44 -48.09 -5.74
N PRO A 277 0.68 -47.55 -4.77
CA PRO A 277 -0.43 -46.64 -5.06
C PRO A 277 0.03 -45.40 -5.85
N ARG A 278 1.32 -45.03 -5.77
CA ARG A 278 1.90 -43.92 -6.55
C ARG A 278 2.02 -44.25 -8.03
N GLN A 279 2.41 -45.48 -8.38
CA GLN A 279 2.47 -45.91 -9.77
C GLN A 279 1.07 -46.00 -10.38
N LEU A 280 0.11 -46.54 -9.61
CA LEU A 280 -1.29 -46.59 -10.03
C LEU A 280 -1.85 -45.18 -10.30
N ARG A 281 -1.49 -44.21 -9.46
CA ARG A 281 -1.87 -42.80 -9.64
C ARG A 281 -1.34 -42.22 -10.95
N LEU A 282 -0.07 -42.47 -11.29
CA LEU A 282 0.52 -41.97 -12.53
C LEU A 282 -0.25 -42.51 -13.75
N ILE A 283 -0.56 -43.82 -13.74
CA ILE A 283 -1.35 -44.47 -14.78
C ILE A 283 -2.76 -43.86 -14.89
N LEU A 284 -3.44 -43.63 -13.76
CA LEU A 284 -4.78 -43.05 -13.73
C LEU A 284 -4.79 -41.57 -14.14
N SER A 285 -3.75 -40.80 -13.79
CA SER A 285 -3.62 -39.40 -14.20
C SER A 285 -3.40 -39.25 -15.71
N GLY A 286 -2.63 -40.15 -16.33
CA GLY A 286 -2.41 -40.14 -17.77
C GLY A 286 -3.67 -40.45 -18.60
N ARG A 287 -4.62 -41.23 -18.06
CA ARG A 287 -5.88 -41.56 -18.74
C ARG A 287 -6.85 -40.37 -18.86
N ARG A 288 -6.83 -39.43 -17.91
CA ARG A 288 -7.72 -38.26 -17.90
C ARG A 288 -7.30 -37.15 -18.86
N GLN A 289 -6.05 -37.12 -19.34
CA GLN A 289 -5.58 -36.08 -20.27
C GLN A 289 -5.93 -36.35 -21.74
N LYS A 290 -6.51 -37.52 -22.06
CA LYS A 290 -6.85 -37.92 -23.44
C LYS A 290 -8.32 -37.67 -23.82
N TYR A 291 -9.08 -36.97 -22.98
CA TYR A 291 -10.46 -36.53 -23.22
C TYR A 291 -10.57 -35.05 -22.88
#